data_AF-A0A090S4D1-F1
#
_entry.id   AF-A0A090S4D1-F1
#
_cell.length_a   1.000
_cell.length_b   1.000
_cell.length_c   1.000
_cell.angle_alpha   90.00
_cell.angle_beta   90.00
_cell.angle_gamma   90.00
#
_symmetry.space_group_name_H-M   'P 1'
#
loop_
_entity.id
_entity.type
_entity.pdbx_description
1 polymer ?
#
loop_
_entity_poly.entity_id
_entity_poly.type
_entity_poly.pdbx_seq_one_letter_code
_entity_poly.pdbx_strand_id
1 'polypeptide(L)' 'MIKIVSFKICPFVQRVTAALEAKQIPYEIEYISLKDKPQWFLDISPNAKCL' A
#
# COMPACT_ATOMS: atom_id res chain seq x y z
N MET A 1 -12.69 5.24 -4.54
CA MET A 1 -11.88 4.11 -5.04
C MET A 1 -10.65 4.04 -4.14
N ILE A 2 -10.40 2.90 -3.49
CA ILE A 2 -9.32 2.77 -2.50
C ILE A 2 -8.03 2.42 -3.24
N LYS A 3 -6.98 3.22 -3.05
CA LYS A 3 -5.66 2.97 -3.63
C LYS A 3 -4.67 2.68 -2.51
N ILE A 4 -4.08 1.49 -2.54
CA ILE A 4 -3.13 0.99 -1.56
C ILE A 4 -1.74 1.08 -2.20
N VAL A 5 -0.81 1.77 -1.54
CA VAL A 5 0.57 1.91 -2.05
C VAL A 5 1.51 1.29 -1.05
N SER A 6 2.14 0.18 -1.44
CA SER A 6 3.00 -0.57 -0.51
C SER A 6 4.01 -1.44 -1.21
N PHE A 7 4.71 -2.27 -0.44
CA PHE A 7 5.71 -3.20 -0.93
C PHE A 7 5.22 -4.64 -0.78
N LYS A 8 5.76 -5.53 -1.62
CA LYS A 8 5.30 -6.91 -1.82
C LYS A 8 5.26 -7.76 -0.54
N ILE A 9 5.98 -7.36 0.52
CA ILE A 9 6.17 -8.13 1.76
C ILE A 9 5.71 -7.31 3.00
N CYS A 10 4.75 -6.37 2.87
CA CYS A 10 4.17 -5.66 4.03
C CYS A 10 3.06 -6.52 4.68
N PRO A 11 3.23 -7.05 5.91
CA PRO A 11 2.20 -7.85 6.58
C PRO A 11 0.93 -7.04 6.89
N PHE A 12 1.04 -5.70 6.95
CA PHE A 12 -0.10 -4.80 7.13
C PHE A 12 -1.01 -4.79 5.89
N VAL A 13 -0.43 -4.70 4.69
CA VAL A 13 -1.21 -4.67 3.45
C VAL A 13 -1.95 -5.97 3.23
N GLN A 14 -1.34 -7.11 3.55
CA GLN A 14 -2.04 -8.40 3.47
C GLN A 14 -3.30 -8.44 4.34
N ARG A 15 -3.28 -7.84 5.53
CA ARG A 15 -4.47 -7.76 6.40
C ARG A 15 -5.53 -6.82 5.82
N VAL A 16 -5.11 -5.68 5.28
CA VAL A 16 -6.03 -4.70 4.68
C VAL A 16 -6.68 -5.27 3.42
N THR A 17 -5.91 -5.87 2.52
CA THR A 17 -6.41 -6.48 1.29
C THR A 17 -7.34 -7.65 1.62
N ALA A 18 -7.00 -8.51 2.58
CA ALA A 18 -7.88 -9.58 3.04
C ALA A 18 -9.24 -9.05 3.56
N ALA A 19 -9.24 -7.92 4.29
CA ALA A 19 -10.48 -7.31 4.76
C ALA A 19 -11.30 -6.68 3.62
N LEU A 20 -10.64 -6.08 2.62
CA LEU A 20 -11.29 -5.49 1.46
C LEU A 20 -11.88 -6.57 0.53
N GLU A 21 -11.15 -7.66 0.31
CA GLU A 21 -11.62 -8.86 -0.39
C GLU A 21 -12.83 -9.47 0.32
N ALA A 22 -12.77 -9.61 1.65
CA ALA A 22 -13.89 -10.13 2.44
C ALA A 22 -15.14 -9.26 2.35
N LYS A 23 -14.98 -7.95 2.10
CA LYS A 23 -16.09 -7.00 1.89
C LYS A 23 -16.44 -6.77 0.42
N GLN A 24 -15.76 -7.44 -0.50
CA GLN A 24 -15.88 -7.24 -1.96
C GLN A 24 -15.76 -5.76 -2.39
N ILE A 25 -14.93 -5.00 -1.68
CA ILE A 25 -14.72 -3.58 -2.00
C ILE A 25 -13.62 -3.51 -3.05
N PRO A 26 -13.85 -2.88 -4.21
CA PRO A 26 -12.82 -2.72 -5.22
C PRO A 26 -11.70 -1.79 -4.71
N TYR A 27 -10.47 -2.26 -4.84
CA TYR A 27 -9.26 -1.51 -4.49
C TYR A 27 -8.18 -1.74 -5.54
N GLU A 28 -7.26 -0.79 -5.64
CA GLU A 28 -6.06 -0.89 -6.47
C GLU A 28 -4.83 -1.01 -5.57
N ILE A 29 -3.92 -1.93 -5.87
CA ILE A 29 -2.61 -2.00 -5.20
C ILE A 29 -1.54 -1.56 -6.19
N GLU A 30 -0.75 -0.57 -5.77
CA GLU A 30 0.47 -0.19 -6.44
C GLU A 30 1.68 -0.63 -5.60
N TYR A 31 2.53 -1.47 -6.19
CA TYR A 31 3.72 -1.97 -5.52
C TYR A 31 4.92 -1.08 -5.80
N ILE A 32 5.48 -0.48 -4.74
CA ILE A 32 6.71 0.31 -4.80
C ILE A 32 7.91 -0.47 -4.25
N SER A 33 9.10 -0.14 -4.74
CA SER A 33 10.35 -0.71 -4.24
C SER A 33 10.84 0.06 -3.01
N LEU A 34 11.19 -0.65 -1.93
CA LEU A 34 11.80 -0.03 -0.76
C LEU A 34 13.23 0.48 -1.01
N LYS A 35 13.91 -0.07 -2.02
CA LYS A 35 15.25 0.35 -2.44
C LYS A 35 15.22 1.63 -3.25
N ASP A 36 14.14 1.84 -4.00
CA ASP A 36 13.98 2.97 -4.90
C ASP A 36 12.64 3.63 -4.59
N LYS A 37 12.61 4.33 -3.46
CA LYS A 37 11.37 4.99 -2.98
C LYS A 37 11.18 6.24 -3.84
N PRO A 38 10.09 6.33 -4.61
CA PRO A 38 9.85 7.52 -5.39
C PRO A 38 9.57 8.70 -4.45
N GLN A 39 10.05 9.89 -4.83
CA GLN A 39 9.96 11.09 -4.00
C GLN A 39 8.51 11.42 -3.60
N TRP A 40 7.57 11.25 -4.54
CA TRP A 40 6.15 11.46 -4.29
C TRP A 40 5.59 10.57 -3.16
N PHE A 41 6.16 9.39 -2.93
CA PHE A 41 5.73 8.51 -1.84
C PHE A 41 6.21 9.03 -0.48
N LEU A 42 7.42 9.58 -0.42
CA LEU A 42 7.94 10.24 0.78
C LEU A 42 7.17 11.52 1.10
N ASP A 43 6.70 12.23 0.07
CA ASP A 43 5.89 13.45 0.24
C ASP A 43 4.51 13.13 0.86
N ILE A 44 3.92 11.96 0.57
CA ILE A 44 2.64 11.52 1.14
C ILE A 44 2.83 10.79 2.48
N SER A 45 3.91 10.01 2.63
CA SER A 45 4.26 9.27 3.86
C SER A 45 5.69 9.62 4.31
N PRO A 46 5.88 10.73 5.05
CA PRO A 46 7.19 11.17 5.54
C PRO A 46 7.86 10.12 6.44
N ASN A 47 7.06 9.26 7.07
CA ASN A 47 7.52 8.20 7.95
C ASN A 47 7.84 6.88 7.21
N ALA A 48 7.71 6.83 5.87
CA ALA A 48 7.86 5.62 5.06
C ALA A 48 7.01 4.43 5.53
N LYS A 49 5.88 4.70 6.20
CA LYS A 49 4.94 3.66 6.66
C LYS A 49 3.95 3.33 5.53
N CYS A 50 3.57 2.06 5.42
CA CYS A 50 2.58 1.56 4.45
C CYS A 50 1.29 2.39 4.58
N LEU A 51 0.82 2.97 3.46
CA LEU A 51 -0.44 3.73 3.32
C LEU A 51 -1.53 2.84 2.71
#